data_AF-A0A5J4QLE7-F1
#
_entry.id   AF-A0A5J4QLE7-F1
#
_cell.length_a   1.000
_cell.length_b   1.000
_cell.length_c   1.000
_cell.angle_alpha   90.00
_cell.angle_beta   90.00
_cell.angle_gamma   90.00
#
_symmetry.space_group_name_H-M   'P 1'
#
loop_
_entity.id
_entity.type
_entity.pdbx_description
1 polymer ?
#
loop_
_entity_poly.entity_id
_entity_poly.type
_entity_poly.pdbx_seq_one_letter_code
_entity_poly.pdbx_strand_id
1 'polypeptide(L)'
;TAARLMYVEKTYPDVDFCLPTIMKTMNEESEEIINKWDVEVYVENGIDKCRLIDNGTTYIAQPFLCAVIRKICNAIGYHVELNQLEQTEFGSIYFPHAIQTTQYAEMFPGWTVKELFEEIEKLTNVSFFINSQKHSVQVFINNAFYKNAKLISIKNVIDTYQVEVDKEKAETLQESNVSYDLPEDEFYLLAKLKKSILNIAIRKSFDSYSSLSSYMRTSDDKTKVLALNLEDGREYVSIGHQIIKVNFLKDIEVENATNTIELHLIPAPFKSWYLSVISNIEPPVNLTGVEMSIPYIATQDIQEEEQDLNGTLYGLITENIVKPDEHKRELLIAFYQGLGEEEVKERFHTLTIRFPFSFIDYTTDQHDYKVPGGSLALWDIKKNYYNDYNINTTKEFKITSYDVNVYDPRGVFEINNKKYVCREMEYTLSKEGRKKAWTGTFYALVGKEKDINIDTSQWILADGNWRDNGVWLDNGRWLDE
;
A
#
# COMPACT_ATOMS: atom_id res chain seq x y z
N THR A 1 -13.02 -1.97 -29.46
CA THR A 1 -13.71 -0.97 -28.64
C THR A 1 -14.59 -1.55 -27.53
N ALA A 2 -15.81 -2.06 -27.78
CA ALA A 2 -16.77 -2.40 -26.70
C ALA A 2 -16.25 -3.42 -25.66
N ALA A 3 -15.52 -4.45 -26.07
CA ALA A 3 -14.98 -5.45 -25.15
C ALA A 3 -13.84 -4.92 -24.25
N ARG A 4 -13.13 -3.86 -24.66
CA ARG A 4 -12.02 -3.28 -23.87
C ARG A 4 -12.49 -2.15 -22.95
N LEU A 5 -13.56 -1.44 -23.32
CA LEU A 5 -14.13 -0.36 -22.51
C LEU A 5 -14.44 -0.79 -21.08
N MET A 6 -14.87 -2.05 -20.87
CA MET A 6 -15.12 -2.55 -19.52
C MET A 6 -13.88 -2.51 -18.60
N TYR A 7 -12.67 -2.66 -19.15
CA TYR A 7 -11.42 -2.66 -18.38
C TYR A 7 -10.84 -1.25 -18.17
N VAL A 8 -11.53 -0.21 -18.64
CA VAL A 8 -11.25 1.18 -18.26
C VAL A 8 -12.40 1.80 -17.47
N GLU A 9 -13.63 1.36 -17.69
CA GLU A 9 -14.79 1.86 -16.94
C GLU A 9 -14.97 1.20 -15.59
N LYS A 10 -14.63 -0.08 -15.47
CA LYS A 10 -14.76 -0.84 -14.22
C LYS A 10 -13.44 -0.90 -13.46
N THR A 11 -13.55 -1.15 -12.16
CA THR A 11 -12.44 -1.29 -11.24
C THR A 11 -12.52 -2.63 -10.53
N TYR A 12 -11.52 -2.95 -9.72
CA TYR A 12 -11.62 -4.05 -8.76
C TYR A 12 -12.83 -3.83 -7.82
N PRO A 13 -13.59 -4.88 -7.43
CA PRO A 13 -13.42 -6.31 -7.76
C PRO A 13 -14.11 -6.78 -9.06
N ASP A 14 -14.77 -5.89 -9.82
CA ASP A 14 -15.51 -6.27 -11.03
C ASP A 14 -14.61 -6.79 -12.15
N VAL A 15 -13.35 -6.34 -12.17
CA VAL A 15 -12.30 -6.77 -13.10
C VAL A 15 -10.99 -7.02 -12.35
N ASP A 16 -10.21 -8.01 -12.80
CA ASP A 16 -8.91 -8.38 -12.20
C ASP A 16 -7.74 -7.47 -12.63
N PHE A 17 -7.94 -6.69 -13.70
CA PHE A 17 -6.95 -5.79 -14.27
C PHE A 17 -7.64 -4.60 -14.96
N CYS A 18 -6.89 -3.53 -15.16
CA CYS A 18 -7.31 -2.36 -15.92
C CYS A 18 -6.44 -2.12 -17.15
N LEU A 19 -6.88 -1.22 -18.04
CA LEU A 19 -6.15 -0.79 -19.24
C LEU A 19 -5.95 0.74 -19.29
N PRO A 20 -5.40 1.38 -18.23
CA PRO A 20 -5.04 2.79 -18.30
C PRO A 20 -3.93 3.02 -19.31
N THR A 21 -3.93 4.19 -19.93
CA THR A 21 -2.84 4.67 -20.78
C THR A 21 -1.55 4.73 -19.97
N ILE A 22 -0.49 4.10 -20.48
CA ILE A 22 0.85 4.10 -19.87
C ILE A 22 1.87 4.41 -20.96
N MET A 23 2.88 5.19 -20.63
CA MET A 23 4.00 5.45 -21.51
C MET A 23 5.15 4.49 -21.21
N LYS A 24 5.75 3.89 -22.24
CA LYS A 24 7.01 3.17 -22.14
C LYS A 24 8.09 4.03 -22.79
N THR A 25 9.15 4.32 -22.05
CA THR A 25 10.30 5.09 -22.53
C THR A 25 11.51 4.15 -22.66
N MET A 26 12.09 4.07 -23.86
CA MET A 26 13.34 3.33 -24.07
C MET A 26 14.56 4.25 -23.95
N ASN A 27 14.39 5.52 -24.32
CA ASN A 27 15.34 6.62 -24.15
C ASN A 27 14.55 7.94 -24.21
N GLU A 28 15.22 9.10 -24.07
CA GLU A 28 14.58 10.43 -24.12
C GLU A 28 13.84 10.72 -25.45
N GLU A 29 14.13 9.97 -26.52
CA GLU A 29 13.61 10.23 -27.87
C GLU A 29 12.58 9.20 -28.36
N SER A 30 12.41 8.08 -27.66
CA SER A 30 11.54 6.96 -28.05
C SER A 30 10.51 6.66 -26.98
N GLU A 31 9.29 7.13 -27.22
CA GLU A 31 8.10 6.92 -26.39
C GLU A 31 7.10 6.02 -27.12
N GLU A 32 6.69 4.93 -26.48
CA GLU A 32 5.57 4.07 -26.91
C GLU A 32 4.39 4.26 -25.96
N ILE A 33 3.19 4.48 -26.50
CA ILE A 33 1.97 4.55 -25.69
C ILE A 33 1.27 3.19 -25.68
N ILE A 34 1.26 2.57 -24.50
CA ILE A 34 0.56 1.32 -24.22
C ILE A 34 -0.86 1.65 -23.74
N ASN A 35 -1.83 0.82 -24.12
CA ASN A 35 -3.24 1.00 -23.80
C ASN A 35 -3.75 2.38 -24.24
N LYS A 36 -3.42 2.82 -25.46
CA LYS A 36 -3.83 4.13 -25.96
C LYS A 36 -5.34 4.23 -26.14
N TRP A 37 -5.91 5.30 -25.59
CA TRP A 37 -7.29 5.74 -25.80
C TRP A 37 -7.31 7.16 -26.34
N ASP A 38 -8.23 7.43 -27.27
CA ASP A 38 -8.50 8.77 -27.79
C ASP A 38 -9.97 9.15 -27.49
N VAL A 39 -10.35 10.40 -27.75
CA VAL A 39 -11.72 10.88 -27.53
C VAL A 39 -12.34 11.35 -28.84
N GLU A 40 -13.57 10.91 -29.11
CA GLU A 40 -14.38 11.39 -30.21
C GLU A 40 -15.47 12.34 -29.69
N VAL A 41 -15.58 13.51 -30.33
CA VAL A 41 -16.67 14.47 -30.12
C VAL A 41 -17.72 14.27 -31.21
N TYR A 42 -18.98 14.10 -30.80
CA TYR A 42 -20.12 13.85 -31.69
C TYR A 42 -21.39 14.57 -31.20
N VAL A 43 -22.38 14.74 -32.07
CA VAL A 43 -23.69 15.30 -31.70
C VAL A 43 -24.68 14.17 -31.43
N GLU A 44 -25.37 14.22 -30.29
CA GLU A 44 -26.51 13.35 -29.99
C GLU A 44 -27.69 14.20 -29.50
N ASN A 45 -28.82 14.12 -30.20
CA ASN A 45 -30.03 14.91 -29.90
C ASN A 45 -29.79 16.43 -29.83
N GLY A 46 -28.89 16.95 -30.68
CA GLY A 46 -28.52 18.36 -30.72
C GLY A 46 -27.62 18.81 -29.56
N ILE A 47 -27.05 17.86 -28.82
CA ILE A 47 -26.12 18.11 -27.70
C ILE A 47 -24.76 17.51 -28.08
N ASP A 48 -23.70 18.30 -27.93
CA ASP A 48 -22.33 17.83 -28.13
C ASP A 48 -21.93 16.89 -26.99
N LYS A 49 -21.38 15.73 -27.35
CA LYS A 49 -20.96 14.68 -26.41
C LYS A 49 -19.57 14.18 -26.77
N CYS A 50 -18.91 13.60 -25.77
CA CYS A 50 -17.63 12.92 -25.92
C CYS A 50 -17.80 11.42 -25.64
N ARG A 51 -17.05 10.59 -26.35
CA ARG A 51 -16.88 9.16 -26.01
C ARG A 51 -15.44 8.73 -26.22
N LEU A 52 -14.99 7.78 -25.41
CA LEU A 52 -13.70 7.14 -25.59
C LEU A 52 -13.72 6.22 -26.81
N ILE A 53 -12.63 6.25 -27.56
CA ILE A 53 -12.39 5.38 -28.71
C ILE A 53 -11.06 4.65 -28.55
N ASP A 54 -11.07 3.41 -29.02
CA ASP A 54 -9.95 2.47 -29.00
C ASP A 54 -9.12 2.70 -30.26
N ASN A 55 -7.95 3.35 -30.11
CA ASN A 55 -7.00 3.63 -31.19
C ASN A 55 -5.58 3.13 -30.85
N GLY A 56 -5.48 2.24 -29.86
CA GLY A 56 -4.22 1.63 -29.44
C GLY A 56 -3.82 0.45 -30.30
N THR A 57 -2.50 0.31 -30.51
CA THR A 57 -1.89 -0.83 -31.19
C THR A 57 -1.44 -1.91 -30.21
N THR A 58 -1.05 -1.51 -29.00
CA THR A 58 -0.52 -2.37 -27.95
C THR A 58 -1.42 -2.29 -26.72
N TYR A 59 -1.90 -3.43 -26.23
CA TYR A 59 -2.70 -3.53 -25.02
C TYR A 59 -2.08 -4.52 -24.04
N ILE A 60 -1.75 -4.04 -22.84
CA ILE A 60 -1.14 -4.82 -21.76
C ILE A 60 -2.01 -4.66 -20.52
N ALA A 61 -2.49 -5.79 -20.00
CA ALA A 61 -3.30 -5.84 -18.80
C ALA A 61 -2.49 -5.36 -17.58
N GLN A 62 -3.05 -4.44 -16.80
CA GLN A 62 -2.41 -3.89 -15.61
C GLN A 62 -3.11 -4.44 -14.36
N PRO A 63 -2.53 -5.43 -13.66
CA PRO A 63 -3.25 -6.17 -12.64
C PRO A 63 -3.45 -5.37 -11.36
N PHE A 64 -4.63 -5.49 -10.74
CA PHE A 64 -4.89 -4.90 -9.43
C PHE A 64 -4.18 -5.68 -8.32
N LEU A 65 -3.69 -4.99 -7.30
CA LEU A 65 -3.02 -5.57 -6.13
C LEU A 65 -3.83 -6.69 -5.48
N CYS A 66 -5.11 -6.43 -5.18
CA CYS A 66 -5.98 -7.41 -4.55
C CYS A 66 -6.28 -8.61 -5.47
N ALA A 67 -6.29 -8.41 -6.80
CA ALA A 67 -6.40 -9.50 -7.76
C ALA A 67 -5.13 -10.37 -7.79
N VAL A 68 -3.95 -9.76 -7.70
CA VAL A 68 -2.65 -10.47 -7.61
C VAL A 68 -2.59 -11.31 -6.34
N ILE A 69 -2.92 -10.74 -5.18
CA ILE A 69 -3.00 -11.46 -3.90
C ILE A 69 -3.90 -12.70 -4.05
N ARG A 70 -5.13 -12.52 -4.56
CA ARG A 70 -6.08 -13.61 -4.77
C ARG A 70 -5.54 -14.69 -5.71
N LYS A 71 -4.92 -14.31 -6.84
CA LYS A 71 -4.38 -15.26 -7.81
C LYS A 71 -3.20 -16.03 -7.26
N ILE A 72 -2.30 -15.39 -6.51
CA ILE A 72 -1.18 -16.05 -5.85
C ILE A 72 -1.70 -17.06 -4.83
N CYS A 73 -2.59 -16.66 -3.92
CA CYS A 73 -3.18 -17.58 -2.94
C CYS A 73 -3.84 -18.78 -3.62
N ASN A 74 -4.65 -18.55 -4.66
CA ASN A 74 -5.30 -19.62 -5.40
C ASN A 74 -4.30 -20.56 -6.07
N ALA A 75 -3.20 -20.02 -6.64
CA ALA A 75 -2.15 -20.82 -7.28
C ALA A 75 -1.41 -21.74 -6.30
N ILE A 76 -1.25 -21.32 -5.04
CA ILE A 76 -0.67 -22.14 -3.97
C ILE A 76 -1.71 -23.03 -3.24
N GLY A 77 -2.95 -23.08 -3.74
CA GLY A 77 -4.01 -23.96 -3.23
C GLY A 77 -4.77 -23.41 -2.02
N TYR A 78 -4.81 -22.08 -1.84
CA TYR A 78 -5.58 -21.42 -0.78
C TYR A 78 -6.59 -20.43 -1.36
N HIS A 79 -7.79 -20.31 -0.79
CA HIS A 79 -8.73 -19.24 -1.14
C HIS A 79 -8.66 -18.07 -0.17
N VAL A 80 -8.82 -16.85 -0.68
CA VAL A 80 -8.91 -15.64 0.17
C VAL A 80 -10.34 -15.52 0.72
N GLU A 81 -10.52 -15.68 2.03
CA GLU A 81 -11.82 -15.54 2.70
C GLU A 81 -12.19 -14.07 2.96
N LEU A 82 -11.19 -13.26 3.28
CA LEU A 82 -11.34 -11.85 3.57
C LEU A 82 -10.06 -11.13 3.17
N ASN A 83 -10.21 -9.99 2.50
CA ASN A 83 -9.12 -9.07 2.29
C ASN A 83 -9.56 -7.64 2.65
N GLN A 84 -9.07 -7.12 3.77
CA GLN A 84 -9.46 -5.79 4.25
C GLN A 84 -8.93 -4.66 3.36
N LEU A 85 -7.89 -4.89 2.54
CA LEU A 85 -7.42 -3.91 1.56
C LEU A 85 -8.50 -3.55 0.53
N GLU A 86 -9.40 -4.47 0.23
CA GLU A 86 -10.51 -4.25 -0.72
C GLU A 86 -11.52 -3.21 -0.22
N GLN A 87 -11.49 -2.90 1.09
CA GLN A 87 -12.37 -1.95 1.74
C GLN A 87 -11.72 -0.56 1.92
N THR A 88 -10.51 -0.38 1.40
CA THR A 88 -9.74 0.87 1.47
C THR A 88 -9.30 1.33 0.08
N GLU A 89 -8.66 2.49 -0.04
CA GLU A 89 -8.11 2.96 -1.31
C GLU A 89 -7.08 1.99 -1.91
N PHE A 90 -6.43 1.15 -1.10
CA PHE A 90 -5.51 0.11 -1.56
C PHE A 90 -6.16 -0.94 -2.47
N GLY A 91 -7.49 -1.12 -2.39
CA GLY A 91 -8.24 -1.95 -3.33
C GLY A 91 -8.14 -1.47 -4.78
N SER A 92 -7.81 -0.19 -4.98
CA SER A 92 -7.63 0.43 -6.30
C SER A 92 -6.18 0.51 -6.77
N ILE A 93 -5.21 0.00 -5.98
CA ILE A 93 -3.82 -0.10 -6.43
C ILE A 93 -3.72 -1.13 -7.56
N TYR A 94 -3.00 -0.77 -8.60
CA TYR A 94 -2.59 -1.66 -9.68
C TYR A 94 -1.08 -1.53 -9.92
N PHE A 95 -0.54 -2.45 -10.72
CA PHE A 95 0.88 -2.50 -11.09
C PHE A 95 1.08 -2.04 -12.54
N PRO A 96 1.50 -0.78 -12.80
CA PRO A 96 1.98 -0.36 -14.11
C PRO A 96 3.18 -1.21 -14.59
N HIS A 97 3.05 -1.89 -15.72
CA HIS A 97 4.15 -2.60 -16.38
C HIS A 97 4.04 -2.60 -17.92
N ALA A 98 5.19 -2.78 -18.58
CA ALA A 98 5.31 -2.83 -20.03
C ALA A 98 5.59 -4.25 -20.58
N ILE A 99 5.54 -5.28 -19.72
CA ILE A 99 5.79 -6.67 -20.10
C ILE A 99 4.59 -7.23 -20.86
N GLN A 100 4.79 -7.65 -22.11
CA GLN A 100 3.74 -8.24 -22.95
C GLN A 100 3.52 -9.71 -22.59
N THR A 101 2.73 -9.94 -21.54
CA THR A 101 2.41 -11.29 -21.05
C THR A 101 0.96 -11.37 -20.55
N THR A 102 0.41 -12.58 -20.55
CA THR A 102 -0.83 -12.92 -19.84
C THR A 102 -0.57 -13.73 -18.56
N GLN A 103 0.69 -14.06 -18.28
CA GLN A 103 1.09 -14.84 -17.11
C GLN A 103 1.47 -13.91 -15.97
N TYR A 104 0.75 -13.99 -14.86
CA TYR A 104 0.99 -13.14 -13.70
C TYR A 104 2.43 -13.28 -13.16
N ALA A 105 3.01 -14.48 -13.19
CA ALA A 105 4.38 -14.70 -12.74
C ALA A 105 5.41 -13.88 -13.54
N GLU A 106 5.20 -13.71 -14.85
CA GLU A 106 6.10 -12.95 -15.72
C GLU A 106 5.94 -11.43 -15.56
N MET A 107 4.89 -10.96 -14.88
CA MET A 107 4.67 -9.53 -14.61
C MET A 107 5.56 -9.01 -13.47
N PHE A 108 6.13 -9.90 -12.64
CA PHE A 108 6.96 -9.58 -11.48
C PHE A 108 8.36 -10.23 -11.58
N PRO A 109 9.17 -9.88 -12.61
CA PRO A 109 10.45 -10.55 -12.86
C PRO A 109 11.44 -10.32 -11.71
N GLY A 110 12.08 -11.41 -11.28
CA GLY A 110 13.03 -11.40 -10.15
C GLY A 110 12.40 -11.29 -8.76
N TRP A 111 11.07 -11.36 -8.63
CA TRP A 111 10.37 -11.31 -7.34
C TRP A 111 9.82 -12.68 -6.94
N THR A 112 10.13 -13.12 -5.73
CA THR A 112 9.45 -14.26 -5.12
C THR A 112 8.11 -13.86 -4.51
N VAL A 113 7.19 -14.81 -4.38
CA VAL A 113 5.89 -14.60 -3.69
C VAL A 113 6.10 -14.07 -2.26
N LYS A 114 7.12 -14.58 -1.57
CA LYS A 114 7.45 -14.16 -0.21
C LYS A 114 7.82 -12.69 -0.17
N GLU A 115 8.78 -12.26 -0.99
CA GLU A 115 9.23 -10.86 -1.03
C GLU A 115 8.08 -9.92 -1.41
N LEU A 116 7.25 -10.30 -2.39
CA LEU A 116 6.10 -9.48 -2.77
C LEU A 116 5.12 -9.30 -1.60
N PHE A 117 4.81 -10.36 -0.87
CA PHE A 117 3.91 -10.27 0.29
C PHE A 117 4.53 -9.46 1.42
N GLU A 118 5.82 -9.63 1.70
CA GLU A 118 6.54 -8.81 2.70
C GLU A 118 6.50 -7.32 2.33
N GLU A 119 6.67 -6.96 1.06
CA GLU A 119 6.54 -5.55 0.63
C GLU A 119 5.10 -5.03 0.74
N ILE A 120 4.09 -5.85 0.46
CA ILE A 120 2.68 -5.49 0.68
C ILE A 120 2.41 -5.24 2.18
N GLU A 121 2.92 -6.10 3.05
CA GLU A 121 2.80 -5.93 4.51
C GLU A 121 3.48 -4.63 4.97
N LYS A 122 4.70 -4.32 4.50
CA LYS A 122 5.42 -3.09 4.84
C LYS A 122 4.67 -1.83 4.39
N LEU A 123 4.17 -1.81 3.15
CA LEU A 123 3.47 -0.64 2.59
C LEU A 123 2.11 -0.39 3.25
N THR A 124 1.32 -1.45 3.44
CA THR A 124 -0.10 -1.34 3.81
C THR A 124 -0.39 -1.64 5.28
N ASN A 125 0.61 -2.07 6.04
CA ASN A 125 0.50 -2.51 7.43
C ASN A 125 -0.59 -3.59 7.62
N VAL A 126 -0.64 -4.55 6.70
CA VAL A 126 -1.47 -5.75 6.83
C VAL A 126 -0.67 -6.93 7.36
N SER A 127 -1.40 -7.97 7.79
CA SER A 127 -0.84 -9.30 8.05
C SER A 127 -1.64 -10.36 7.30
N PHE A 128 -0.95 -11.35 6.74
CA PHE A 128 -1.57 -12.52 6.10
C PHE A 128 -1.77 -13.66 7.12
N PHE A 129 -3.03 -13.99 7.42
CA PHE A 129 -3.39 -15.09 8.31
C PHE A 129 -3.75 -16.34 7.50
N ILE A 130 -2.93 -17.38 7.64
CA ILE A 130 -3.09 -18.63 6.88
C ILE A 130 -3.75 -19.70 7.76
N ASN A 131 -4.90 -20.20 7.31
CA ASN A 131 -5.56 -21.37 7.88
C ASN A 131 -5.25 -22.61 7.04
N SER A 132 -4.28 -23.40 7.49
CA SER A 132 -3.84 -24.62 6.81
C SER A 132 -4.90 -25.72 6.76
N GLN A 133 -5.84 -25.77 7.72
CA GLN A 133 -6.89 -26.80 7.74
C GLN A 133 -7.99 -26.52 6.73
N LYS A 134 -8.37 -25.24 6.59
CA LYS A 134 -9.41 -24.80 5.64
C LYS A 134 -8.86 -24.45 4.27
N HIS A 135 -7.53 -24.45 4.10
CA HIS A 135 -6.86 -23.91 2.93
C HIS A 135 -7.33 -22.49 2.62
N SER A 136 -7.38 -21.64 3.66
CA SER A 136 -7.84 -20.26 3.51
C SER A 136 -6.84 -19.22 3.99
N VAL A 137 -6.90 -18.03 3.41
CA VAL A 137 -6.11 -16.86 3.79
C VAL A 137 -7.04 -15.70 4.13
N GLN A 138 -6.69 -14.95 5.16
CA GLN A 138 -7.33 -13.69 5.50
C GLN A 138 -6.30 -12.59 5.62
N VAL A 139 -6.56 -11.44 5.00
CA VAL A 139 -5.68 -10.26 5.04
C VAL A 139 -6.34 -9.20 5.93
N PHE A 140 -5.68 -8.85 7.03
CA PHE A 140 -6.17 -7.86 7.99
C PHE A 140 -5.22 -6.68 8.10
N ILE A 141 -5.78 -5.47 8.15
CA ILE A 141 -5.06 -4.24 8.49
C ILE A 141 -4.82 -4.23 9.99
N ASN A 142 -3.56 -4.14 10.40
CA ASN A 142 -3.15 -4.29 11.79
C ASN A 142 -3.79 -3.23 12.71
N ASN A 143 -4.06 -2.01 12.23
CA ASN A 143 -4.66 -0.95 13.04
C ASN A 143 -6.15 -1.20 13.37
N ALA A 144 -6.91 -1.65 12.36
CA ALA A 144 -8.32 -1.97 12.51
C ALA A 144 -8.55 -3.24 13.34
N PHE A 145 -7.61 -4.18 13.24
CA PHE A 145 -7.70 -5.49 13.87
C PHE A 145 -7.71 -5.41 15.40
N TYR A 146 -6.78 -4.67 16.02
CA TYR A 146 -6.65 -4.64 17.47
C TYR A 146 -7.62 -3.67 18.17
N LYS A 147 -8.15 -2.66 17.47
CA LYS A 147 -9.06 -1.66 18.06
C LYS A 147 -10.37 -2.27 18.58
N ASN A 148 -10.86 -3.32 17.92
CA ASN A 148 -12.08 -4.05 18.30
C ASN A 148 -11.82 -5.52 18.63
N ALA A 149 -10.56 -5.92 18.77
CA ALA A 149 -10.22 -7.31 19.06
C ALA A 149 -10.86 -7.74 20.39
N LYS A 150 -11.49 -8.91 20.38
CA LYS A 150 -12.02 -9.52 21.60
C LYS A 150 -10.85 -9.74 22.56
N LEU A 151 -10.97 -9.20 23.77
CA LEU A 151 -10.03 -9.50 24.85
C LEU A 151 -10.25 -10.95 25.29
N ILE A 152 -9.21 -11.76 25.20
CA ILE A 152 -9.21 -13.17 25.56
C ILE A 152 -8.35 -13.32 26.82
N SER A 153 -9.00 -13.47 27.97
CA SER A 153 -8.30 -13.80 29.21
C SER A 153 -7.99 -15.30 29.23
N ILE A 154 -6.70 -15.65 29.23
CA ILE A 154 -6.24 -17.04 29.23
C ILE A 154 -6.22 -17.56 30.67
N LYS A 155 -6.85 -18.73 30.91
CA LYS A 155 -6.83 -19.36 32.23
C LYS A 155 -5.72 -20.43 32.31
N ASN A 156 -5.42 -20.88 33.53
CA ASN A 156 -4.49 -21.98 33.80
C ASN A 156 -3.12 -21.82 33.10
N VAL A 157 -2.62 -20.59 33.09
CA VAL A 157 -1.29 -20.24 32.60
C VAL A 157 -0.27 -20.70 33.63
N ILE A 158 0.82 -21.31 33.16
CA ILE A 158 1.93 -21.69 34.04
C ILE A 158 2.69 -20.42 34.45
N ASP A 159 2.97 -20.23 35.74
CA ASP A 159 3.66 -19.03 36.26
C ASP A 159 5.07 -18.84 35.69
N THR A 160 5.66 -19.91 35.15
CA THR A 160 6.96 -19.88 34.47
C THR A 160 6.76 -19.63 32.97
N TYR A 161 7.23 -18.49 32.49
CA TYR A 161 7.30 -18.17 31.06
C TYR A 161 8.76 -17.97 30.65
N GLN A 162 9.07 -18.33 29.41
CA GLN A 162 10.38 -18.04 28.84
C GLN A 162 10.28 -16.72 28.08
N VAL A 163 11.18 -15.79 28.39
CA VAL A 163 11.38 -14.59 27.58
C VAL A 163 12.60 -14.82 26.73
N GLU A 164 12.39 -15.06 25.45
CA GLU A 164 13.47 -14.99 24.48
C GLU A 164 13.60 -13.52 24.08
N VAL A 165 14.75 -12.93 24.42
CA VAL A 165 15.13 -11.62 23.92
C VAL A 165 15.75 -11.89 22.57
N ASP A 166 14.98 -11.67 21.52
CA ASP A 166 15.55 -11.74 20.19
C ASP A 166 16.55 -10.59 20.03
N LYS A 167 17.78 -10.93 19.67
CA LYS A 167 18.82 -9.92 19.41
C LYS A 167 18.62 -9.28 18.05
N GLU A 168 17.88 -9.94 17.16
CA GLU A 168 17.44 -9.42 15.88
C GLU A 168 16.02 -8.88 16.07
N LYS A 169 15.95 -7.59 16.43
CA LYS A 169 14.69 -6.88 16.59
C LYS A 169 13.95 -6.91 15.25
N ALA A 170 12.76 -7.53 15.21
CA ALA A 170 11.86 -7.35 14.07
C ALA A 170 11.52 -5.85 13.95
N GLU A 171 11.90 -5.26 12.83
CA GLU A 171 11.75 -3.83 12.58
C GLU A 171 10.26 -3.49 12.55
N THR A 172 9.86 -2.47 13.31
CA THR A 172 8.46 -2.03 13.38
C THR A 172 8.32 -0.66 12.72
N LEU A 173 7.23 -0.46 11.98
CA LEU A 173 6.92 0.82 11.30
C LEU A 173 6.84 2.02 12.28
N GLN A 174 6.69 1.75 13.58
CA GLN A 174 6.62 2.75 14.65
C GLN A 174 7.99 3.23 15.13
N GLU A 175 9.01 2.38 15.05
CA GLU A 175 10.33 2.63 15.64
C GLU A 175 11.42 2.86 14.60
N SER A 176 11.07 2.71 13.32
CA SER A 176 11.97 2.84 12.19
C SER A 176 11.57 4.02 11.33
N ASN A 177 12.56 4.66 10.71
CA ASN A 177 12.31 5.53 9.59
C ASN A 177 11.68 4.72 8.46
N VAL A 178 10.91 5.35 7.58
CA VAL A 178 10.37 4.67 6.40
C VAL A 178 10.65 5.50 5.17
N SER A 179 11.14 4.85 4.13
CA SER A 179 11.60 5.50 2.91
C SER A 179 11.28 4.63 1.70
N TYR A 180 10.89 5.25 0.58
CA TYR A 180 10.87 4.55 -0.70
C TYR A 180 12.28 4.41 -1.25
N ASP A 181 12.62 3.22 -1.74
CA ASP A 181 13.83 2.95 -2.54
C ASP A 181 13.58 3.37 -4.00
N LEU A 182 13.67 4.68 -4.24
CA LEU A 182 13.35 5.28 -5.54
C LEU A 182 14.58 5.24 -6.46
N PRO A 183 14.42 4.83 -7.74
CA PRO A 183 15.50 4.89 -8.70
C PRO A 183 15.87 6.35 -9.03
N GLU A 184 17.02 6.54 -9.68
CA GLU A 184 17.41 7.86 -10.18
C GLU A 184 16.57 8.25 -11.39
N ASP A 185 15.64 9.19 -11.18
CA ASP A 185 14.75 9.69 -12.22
C ASP A 185 14.32 11.13 -11.89
N GLU A 186 14.13 11.98 -12.91
CA GLU A 186 13.77 13.39 -12.76
C GLU A 186 12.48 13.59 -11.94
N PHE A 187 11.48 12.73 -12.14
CA PHE A 187 10.24 12.74 -11.39
C PHE A 187 10.52 12.58 -9.89
N TYR A 188 11.36 11.62 -9.52
CA TYR A 188 11.68 11.36 -8.11
C TYR A 188 12.58 12.43 -7.49
N LEU A 189 13.40 13.13 -8.26
CA LEU A 189 14.17 14.29 -7.77
C LEU A 189 13.27 15.40 -7.23
N LEU A 190 12.09 15.60 -7.84
CA LEU A 190 11.08 16.54 -7.37
C LEU A 190 10.18 15.94 -6.29
N ALA A 191 9.85 14.65 -6.40
CA ALA A 191 8.97 13.95 -5.48
C ALA A 191 9.59 13.71 -4.09
N LYS A 192 10.91 13.53 -4.00
CA LYS A 192 11.66 13.28 -2.75
C LYS A 192 12.94 14.13 -2.73
N LEU A 193 12.89 15.28 -2.06
CA LEU A 193 14.00 16.22 -2.05
C LEU A 193 15.17 15.71 -1.20
N LYS A 194 16.39 15.79 -1.73
CA LYS A 194 17.62 15.46 -0.99
C LYS A 194 17.77 16.34 0.25
N LYS A 195 18.29 15.77 1.35
CA LYS A 195 18.56 16.51 2.61
C LYS A 195 19.41 17.76 2.41
N SER A 196 20.37 17.73 1.48
CA SER A 196 21.19 18.90 1.12
C SER A 196 20.36 20.07 0.59
N ILE A 197 19.30 19.81 -0.19
CA ILE A 197 18.37 20.82 -0.71
C ILE A 197 17.48 21.34 0.42
N LEU A 198 16.95 20.42 1.25
CA LEU A 198 16.09 20.77 2.39
C LEU A 198 16.79 21.67 3.42
N ASN A 199 18.12 21.53 3.57
CA ASN A 199 18.92 22.32 4.51
C ASN A 199 19.18 23.76 4.04
N ILE A 200 19.13 24.01 2.72
CA ILE A 200 19.36 25.35 2.15
C ILE A 200 18.04 26.10 1.85
N ALA A 201 16.92 25.39 1.79
CA ALA A 201 15.62 25.96 1.47
C ALA A 201 15.09 26.86 2.60
N ILE A 202 14.55 28.03 2.23
CA ILE A 202 13.83 28.89 3.18
C ILE A 202 12.42 28.34 3.35
N ARG A 203 12.07 27.86 4.53
CA ARG A 203 10.73 27.30 4.79
C ARG A 203 9.75 28.40 5.16
N LYS A 204 8.59 28.42 4.50
CA LYS A 204 7.46 29.29 4.85
C LYS A 204 6.17 28.47 4.84
N SER A 205 5.32 28.69 5.84
CA SER A 205 4.02 28.01 5.95
C SER A 205 2.89 28.98 5.62
N PHE A 206 1.83 28.45 5.00
CA PHE A 206 0.67 29.21 4.54
C PHE A 206 -0.61 28.47 4.93
N ASP A 207 -1.62 29.21 5.38
CA ASP A 207 -2.89 28.62 5.84
C ASP A 207 -3.76 28.04 4.71
N SER A 208 -3.48 28.39 3.44
CA SER A 208 -4.23 27.93 2.28
C SER A 208 -3.38 27.94 1.01
N TYR A 209 -3.79 27.16 0.00
CA TYR A 209 -3.18 27.22 -1.32
C TYR A 209 -3.31 28.62 -1.96
N SER A 210 -4.40 29.34 -1.70
CA SER A 210 -4.62 30.68 -2.26
C SER A 210 -3.56 31.69 -1.77
N SER A 211 -3.27 31.72 -0.46
CA SER A 211 -2.27 32.61 0.11
C SER A 211 -0.85 32.21 -0.31
N LEU A 212 -0.56 30.91 -0.34
CA LEU A 212 0.69 30.36 -0.89
C LEU A 212 0.89 30.81 -2.33
N SER A 213 -0.12 30.61 -3.18
CA SER A 213 -0.02 30.88 -4.61
C SER A 213 0.09 32.38 -4.92
N SER A 214 -0.53 33.23 -4.11
CA SER A 214 -0.39 34.69 -4.19
C SER A 214 1.05 35.11 -3.86
N TYR A 215 1.63 34.53 -2.80
CA TYR A 215 3.02 34.79 -2.41
C TYR A 215 4.01 34.30 -3.47
N MET A 216 3.87 33.05 -3.92
CA MET A 216 4.76 32.41 -4.90
C MET A 216 4.70 33.06 -6.29
N ARG A 217 3.67 33.85 -6.61
CA ARG A 217 3.63 34.61 -7.86
C ARG A 217 4.30 35.97 -7.77
N THR A 218 4.19 36.63 -6.61
CA THR A 218 4.50 38.07 -6.47
C THR A 218 5.80 38.39 -5.75
N SER A 219 6.32 37.50 -4.91
CA SER A 219 7.47 37.82 -4.04
C SER A 219 8.82 37.61 -4.72
N ASP A 220 9.80 38.45 -4.41
CA ASP A 220 11.15 38.42 -5.02
C ASP A 220 12.00 37.24 -4.53
N ASP A 221 11.79 36.76 -3.31
CA ASP A 221 12.52 35.65 -2.70
C ASP A 221 11.92 34.26 -3.01
N LYS A 222 10.83 34.20 -3.78
CA LYS A 222 10.04 32.99 -4.08
C LYS A 222 10.85 31.80 -4.59
N THR A 223 11.94 32.05 -5.33
CA THR A 223 12.79 31.00 -5.94
C THR A 223 13.63 30.23 -4.92
N LYS A 224 13.72 30.71 -3.68
CA LYS A 224 14.45 30.07 -2.57
C LYS A 224 13.52 29.45 -1.53
N VAL A 225 12.22 29.58 -1.70
CA VAL A 225 11.22 29.18 -0.70
C VAL A 225 10.69 27.79 -0.98
N LEU A 226 10.72 26.94 0.04
CA LEU A 226 9.90 25.73 0.13
C LEU A 226 8.65 26.11 0.92
N ALA A 227 7.52 26.22 0.20
CA ALA A 227 6.26 26.66 0.78
C ALA A 227 5.43 25.46 1.22
N LEU A 228 5.06 25.42 2.50
CA LEU A 228 4.15 24.42 3.06
C LEU A 228 2.72 24.97 3.09
N ASN A 229 1.80 24.28 2.44
CA ASN A 229 0.37 24.52 2.61
C ASN A 229 -0.12 23.74 3.84
N LEU A 230 -0.62 24.44 4.86
CA LEU A 230 -1.08 23.82 6.11
C LEU A 230 -2.44 23.14 5.96
N GLU A 231 -3.21 23.49 4.93
CA GLU A 231 -4.52 22.89 4.65
C GLU A 231 -4.40 21.40 4.26
N ASP A 232 -3.39 21.06 3.47
CA ASP A 232 -3.18 19.71 2.93
C ASP A 232 -1.83 19.07 3.31
N GLY A 233 -0.93 19.81 3.95
CA GLY A 233 0.40 19.37 4.35
C GLY A 233 1.41 19.26 3.21
N ARG A 234 1.09 19.77 2.01
CA ARG A 234 1.92 19.63 0.80
C ARG A 234 2.91 20.78 0.65
N GLU A 235 4.03 20.46 0.01
CA GLU A 235 5.15 21.39 -0.19
C GLU A 235 5.25 21.79 -1.66
N TYR A 236 5.55 23.07 -1.90
CA TYR A 236 5.55 23.66 -3.23
C TYR A 236 6.78 24.55 -3.45
N VAL A 237 7.25 24.61 -4.69
CA VAL A 237 8.29 25.54 -5.15
C VAL A 237 7.81 26.32 -6.37
N SER A 238 8.45 27.46 -6.62
CA SER A 238 8.17 28.28 -7.80
C SER A 238 9.22 28.02 -8.89
N ILE A 239 8.76 27.71 -10.11
CA ILE A 239 9.59 27.63 -11.31
C ILE A 239 9.05 28.64 -12.33
N GLY A 240 9.69 29.81 -12.41
CA GLY A 240 9.22 30.92 -13.26
C GLY A 240 7.84 31.43 -12.82
N HIS A 241 6.82 31.14 -13.63
CA HIS A 241 5.41 31.46 -13.33
C HIS A 241 4.61 30.27 -12.80
N GLN A 242 5.18 29.07 -12.84
CA GLN A 242 4.55 27.85 -12.36
C GLN A 242 4.83 27.64 -10.87
N ILE A 243 3.88 27.01 -10.21
CA ILE A 243 3.98 26.52 -8.83
C ILE A 243 3.87 25.01 -8.94
N ILE A 244 4.88 24.30 -8.45
CA ILE A 244 4.98 22.85 -8.62
C ILE A 244 5.00 22.21 -7.24
N LYS A 245 4.16 21.18 -7.05
CA LYS A 245 4.17 20.32 -5.86
C LYS A 245 5.46 19.51 -5.84
N VAL A 246 6.16 19.51 -4.72
CA VAL A 246 7.42 18.79 -4.50
C VAL A 246 7.41 18.07 -3.17
N ASN A 247 8.41 17.21 -2.96
CA ASN A 247 8.66 16.51 -1.71
C ASN A 247 7.46 15.68 -1.20
N PHE A 248 6.57 15.27 -2.10
CA PHE A 248 5.34 14.58 -1.75
C PHE A 248 5.52 13.08 -1.47
N LEU A 249 6.71 12.53 -1.70
CA LEU A 249 7.14 11.18 -1.31
C LEU A 249 8.22 11.21 -0.22
N LYS A 250 8.25 12.28 0.59
CA LYS A 250 9.25 12.44 1.66
C LYS A 250 9.21 11.31 2.68
N ASP A 251 10.39 11.05 3.27
CA ASP A 251 10.59 10.03 4.29
C ASP A 251 9.74 10.29 5.55
N ILE A 252 9.37 9.21 6.22
CA ILE A 252 8.96 9.26 7.61
C ILE A 252 10.22 9.21 8.46
N GLU A 253 10.49 10.29 9.18
CA GLU A 253 11.54 10.36 10.19
C GLU A 253 10.89 10.12 11.57
N VAL A 254 11.34 9.09 12.28
CA VAL A 254 10.92 8.73 13.64
C VAL A 254 12.02 9.15 14.61
N GLU A 255 11.61 9.79 15.71
CA GLU A 255 12.56 10.25 16.73
C GLU A 255 13.31 9.07 17.36
N ASN A 256 14.65 9.16 17.39
CA ASN A 256 15.55 8.13 17.90
C ASN A 256 15.54 6.80 17.12
N ALA A 257 14.98 6.76 15.91
CA ALA A 257 15.09 5.59 15.05
C ALA A 257 16.56 5.31 14.69
N THR A 258 16.96 4.05 14.79
CA THR A 258 18.32 3.59 14.47
C THR A 258 18.41 2.93 13.10
N ASN A 259 17.27 2.71 12.45
CA ASN A 259 17.15 1.97 11.19
C ASN A 259 16.06 2.60 10.30
N THR A 260 16.10 2.23 9.03
CA THR A 260 15.15 2.67 8.00
C THR A 260 14.57 1.44 7.30
N ILE A 261 13.25 1.34 7.27
CA ILE A 261 12.53 0.37 6.45
C ILE A 261 12.44 0.95 5.04
N GLU A 262 13.05 0.26 4.08
CA GLU A 262 13.00 0.60 2.67
C GLU A 262 11.84 -0.13 1.97
N LEU A 263 11.01 0.63 1.27
CA LEU A 263 9.88 0.16 0.50
C LEU A 263 10.26 0.08 -0.98
N HIS A 264 10.03 -1.09 -1.58
CA HIS A 264 10.35 -1.39 -2.97
C HIS A 264 9.11 -1.49 -3.87
N LEU A 265 7.91 -1.48 -3.27
CA LEU A 265 6.68 -1.09 -3.95
C LEU A 265 6.65 0.44 -4.06
N ILE A 266 7.11 0.97 -5.19
CA ILE A 266 7.34 2.39 -5.36
C ILE A 266 6.23 3.06 -6.18
N PRO A 267 5.85 4.31 -5.86
CA PRO A 267 4.88 5.06 -6.66
C PRO A 267 5.39 5.21 -8.10
N ALA A 268 4.55 4.88 -9.08
CA ALA A 268 4.91 5.02 -10.49
C ALA A 268 5.26 6.49 -10.83
N PRO A 269 6.27 6.75 -11.67
CA PRO A 269 6.58 8.09 -12.11
C PRO A 269 5.61 8.53 -13.20
N PHE A 270 5.35 9.83 -13.30
CA PHE A 270 4.34 10.39 -14.21
C PHE A 270 4.94 11.44 -15.15
N LYS A 271 4.41 11.50 -16.38
CA LYS A 271 4.80 12.47 -17.40
C LYS A 271 3.57 13.04 -18.09
N SER A 272 3.66 14.30 -18.54
CA SER A 272 2.60 14.92 -19.36
C SER A 272 2.47 14.20 -20.71
N TRP A 273 1.23 13.98 -21.12
CA TRP A 273 0.85 13.43 -22.42
C TRP A 273 -0.42 14.12 -22.92
N TYR A 274 -0.56 14.28 -24.23
CA TYR A 274 -1.73 14.92 -24.82
C TYR A 274 -2.70 13.89 -25.39
N LEU A 275 -3.86 13.75 -24.74
CA LEU A 275 -4.97 12.95 -25.21
C LEU A 275 -5.50 13.51 -26.54
N SER A 276 -5.52 12.68 -27.57
CA SER A 276 -6.00 13.11 -28.90
C SER A 276 -7.51 13.23 -28.92
N VAL A 277 -8.01 14.32 -29.49
CA VAL A 277 -9.45 14.60 -29.64
C VAL A 277 -9.81 14.66 -31.12
N ILE A 278 -10.75 13.81 -31.54
CA ILE A 278 -11.28 13.75 -32.91
C ILE A 278 -12.64 14.43 -32.92
N SER A 279 -12.82 15.47 -33.73
CA SER A 279 -14.07 16.22 -33.81
C SER A 279 -14.88 15.85 -35.05
N ASN A 280 -16.11 15.36 -34.84
CA ASN A 280 -17.08 15.02 -35.88
C ASN A 280 -18.33 15.93 -35.84
N ILE A 281 -18.17 17.18 -35.37
CA ILE A 281 -19.26 18.16 -35.22
C ILE A 281 -18.98 19.43 -36.04
N GLU A 282 -20.02 20.25 -36.29
CA GLU A 282 -19.90 21.52 -37.03
C GLU A 282 -20.37 22.71 -36.16
N PRO A 283 -19.55 23.77 -35.97
CA PRO A 283 -18.15 23.88 -36.41
C PRO A 283 -17.25 22.87 -35.67
N PRO A 284 -16.11 22.45 -36.25
CA PRO A 284 -15.23 21.50 -35.62
C PRO A 284 -14.57 22.09 -34.36
N VAL A 285 -14.39 21.24 -33.37
CA VAL A 285 -13.64 21.54 -32.15
C VAL A 285 -12.16 21.44 -32.47
N ASN A 286 -11.45 22.57 -32.40
CA ASN A 286 -10.01 22.64 -32.65
C ASN A 286 -9.25 22.55 -31.33
N LEU A 287 -9.17 21.35 -30.76
CA LEU A 287 -8.33 21.07 -29.59
C LEU A 287 -7.01 20.47 -30.05
N THR A 288 -5.89 21.02 -29.59
CA THR A 288 -4.56 20.43 -29.80
C THR A 288 -4.32 19.16 -28.97
N GLY A 289 -5.30 18.81 -28.12
CA GLY A 289 -5.29 17.69 -27.18
C GLY A 289 -5.63 18.16 -25.77
N VAL A 290 -5.91 17.20 -24.88
CA VAL A 290 -6.07 17.48 -23.44
C VAL A 290 -4.80 17.02 -22.74
N GLU A 291 -4.11 17.94 -22.06
CA GLU A 291 -2.91 17.59 -21.30
C GLU A 291 -3.31 16.77 -20.08
N MET A 292 -2.75 15.57 -19.98
CA MET A 292 -2.95 14.69 -18.86
C MET A 292 -1.61 14.15 -18.34
N SER A 293 -1.59 13.77 -17.08
CA SER A 293 -0.43 13.12 -16.48
C SER A 293 -0.66 11.61 -16.50
N ILE A 294 0.22 10.86 -17.16
CA ILE A 294 0.13 9.39 -17.25
C ILE A 294 1.37 8.74 -16.63
N PRO A 295 1.24 7.52 -16.07
CA PRO A 295 2.39 6.76 -15.61
C PRO A 295 3.33 6.48 -16.78
N TYR A 296 4.63 6.50 -16.52
CA TYR A 296 5.61 5.99 -17.47
C TYR A 296 6.54 4.96 -16.86
N ILE A 297 7.13 4.15 -17.74
CA ILE A 297 8.03 3.06 -17.39
C ILE A 297 9.28 3.24 -18.23
N ALA A 298 10.39 3.53 -17.56
CA ALA A 298 11.71 3.51 -18.18
C ALA A 298 12.17 2.07 -18.34
N THR A 299 12.41 1.64 -19.57
CA THR A 299 13.07 0.35 -19.83
C THR A 299 14.53 0.62 -20.18
N GLN A 300 15.44 0.16 -19.34
CA GLN A 300 16.85 0.04 -19.73
C GLN A 300 16.95 -1.07 -20.78
N ASP A 301 17.74 -0.85 -21.83
CA ASP A 301 18.04 -1.85 -22.86
C ASP A 301 18.49 -3.15 -22.19
N ILE A 302 17.60 -4.14 -22.12
CA ILE A 302 18.06 -5.52 -22.21
C ILE A 302 18.26 -5.70 -23.69
N GLN A 303 19.52 -5.60 -24.15
CA GLN A 303 19.87 -6.22 -25.42
C GLN A 303 19.37 -7.65 -25.31
N GLU A 304 18.31 -7.99 -26.04
CA GLU A 304 18.01 -9.38 -26.31
C GLU A 304 19.28 -9.91 -26.96
N GLU A 305 20.11 -10.65 -26.21
CA GLU A 305 21.18 -11.41 -26.80
C GLU A 305 20.51 -12.28 -27.86
N GLU A 306 20.70 -11.95 -29.14
CA GLU A 306 20.33 -12.82 -30.24
C GLU A 306 20.88 -14.19 -29.88
N GLN A 307 19.99 -15.15 -29.61
CA GLN A 307 20.41 -16.53 -29.39
C GLN A 307 21.23 -16.94 -30.60
N ASP A 308 22.55 -17.12 -30.40
CA ASP A 308 23.42 -17.60 -31.44
C ASP A 308 23.02 -19.05 -31.74
N LEU A 309 22.13 -19.21 -32.71
CA LEU A 309 21.61 -20.50 -33.17
C LEU A 309 22.71 -21.41 -33.76
N ASN A 310 23.96 -20.93 -33.83
CA ASN A 310 25.13 -21.73 -34.19
C ASN A 310 25.90 -22.30 -32.97
N GLY A 311 25.43 -22.06 -31.74
CA GLY A 311 25.98 -22.65 -30.53
C GLY A 311 25.83 -24.18 -30.49
N THR A 312 26.84 -24.88 -29.98
CA THR A 312 26.75 -26.35 -29.80
C THR A 312 25.59 -26.73 -28.88
N LEU A 313 24.97 -27.90 -29.09
CA LEU A 313 23.88 -28.42 -28.23
C LEU A 313 24.23 -28.40 -26.73
N TYR A 314 25.52 -28.57 -26.40
CA TYR A 314 26.02 -28.46 -25.02
C TYR A 314 25.94 -27.02 -24.49
N GLY A 315 26.27 -26.01 -25.32
CA GLY A 315 26.13 -24.58 -25.01
C GLY A 315 24.69 -24.19 -24.69
N LEU A 316 23.74 -24.63 -25.53
CA LEU A 316 22.30 -24.42 -25.34
C LEU A 316 21.74 -25.09 -24.06
N ILE A 317 22.35 -26.19 -23.61
CA ILE A 317 21.99 -26.87 -22.36
C ILE A 317 22.59 -26.13 -21.15
N THR A 318 23.84 -25.67 -21.22
CA THR A 318 24.48 -24.93 -20.12
C THR A 318 23.92 -23.53 -19.93
N GLU A 319 23.51 -22.83 -21.00
CA GLU A 319 22.83 -21.52 -20.94
C GLU A 319 21.43 -21.62 -20.35
N ASN A 320 20.71 -22.74 -20.56
CA ASN A 320 19.42 -22.98 -19.90
C ASN A 320 19.56 -23.32 -18.40
N ILE A 321 20.72 -23.79 -17.95
CA ILE A 321 20.99 -24.12 -16.53
C ILE A 321 21.50 -22.89 -15.78
N VAL A 322 22.16 -21.96 -16.47
CA VAL A 322 22.65 -20.69 -15.92
C VAL A 322 21.96 -19.54 -16.63
N LYS A 323 20.64 -19.43 -16.47
CA LYS A 323 20.04 -18.10 -16.58
C LYS A 323 20.57 -17.31 -15.38
N PRO A 324 21.31 -16.20 -15.57
CA PRO A 324 21.49 -15.27 -14.47
C PRO A 324 20.10 -14.93 -13.92
N ASP A 325 19.97 -14.82 -12.59
CA ASP A 325 18.73 -14.35 -11.97
C ASP A 325 18.21 -13.15 -12.77
N GLU A 326 16.97 -13.24 -13.27
CA GLU A 326 16.34 -12.10 -13.93
C GLU A 326 16.53 -10.89 -13.04
N HIS A 327 17.15 -9.83 -13.58
CA HIS A 327 17.41 -8.63 -12.79
C HIS A 327 16.09 -8.17 -12.20
N LYS A 328 16.03 -8.13 -10.87
CA LYS A 328 14.84 -7.73 -10.11
C LYS A 328 14.45 -6.33 -10.58
N ARG A 329 13.30 -6.22 -11.25
CA ARG A 329 12.79 -4.93 -11.74
C ARG A 329 12.03 -4.23 -10.64
N GLU A 330 12.00 -2.90 -10.69
CA GLU A 330 11.21 -2.09 -9.76
C GLU A 330 9.72 -2.43 -9.87
N LEU A 331 9.05 -2.51 -8.73
CA LEU A 331 7.60 -2.71 -8.68
C LEU A 331 6.90 -1.38 -8.53
N LEU A 332 6.47 -0.85 -9.68
CA LEU A 332 5.69 0.37 -9.72
C LEU A 332 4.25 0.11 -9.28
N ILE A 333 3.69 1.04 -8.51
CA ILE A 333 2.28 1.04 -8.10
C ILE A 333 1.63 2.40 -8.36
N ALA A 334 0.36 2.36 -8.74
CA ALA A 334 -0.50 3.54 -8.87
C ALA A 334 -1.94 3.18 -8.54
N PHE A 335 -2.79 4.17 -8.29
CA PHE A 335 -4.22 3.98 -8.13
C PHE A 335 -4.94 4.07 -9.48
N TYR A 336 -5.94 3.22 -9.67
CA TYR A 336 -6.89 3.30 -10.78
C TYR A 336 -8.31 3.09 -10.29
N GLN A 337 -9.13 4.13 -10.44
CA GLN A 337 -10.52 4.15 -9.95
C GLN A 337 -11.54 4.36 -11.06
N GLY A 338 -11.14 4.07 -12.30
CA GLY A 338 -11.96 4.23 -13.49
C GLY A 338 -11.66 5.52 -14.22
N LEU A 339 -12.69 6.07 -14.86
CA LEU A 339 -12.53 7.26 -15.70
C LEU A 339 -12.52 8.55 -14.86
N GLY A 340 -11.46 9.34 -15.01
CA GLY A 340 -11.47 10.75 -14.63
C GLY A 340 -12.34 11.56 -15.59
N GLU A 341 -12.73 12.76 -15.17
CA GLU A 341 -13.57 13.67 -15.94
C GLU A 341 -12.96 15.08 -15.92
N GLU A 342 -12.90 15.72 -17.08
CA GLU A 342 -12.44 17.10 -17.24
C GLU A 342 -13.44 17.90 -18.11
N GLU A 343 -13.78 19.11 -17.66
CA GLU A 343 -14.61 20.03 -18.44
C GLU A 343 -13.73 20.95 -19.28
N VAL A 344 -13.81 20.81 -20.59
CA VAL A 344 -13.08 21.64 -21.56
C VAL A 344 -14.03 22.66 -22.18
N LYS A 345 -13.70 23.93 -22.01
CA LYS A 345 -14.44 25.06 -22.59
C LYS A 345 -13.71 25.57 -23.81
N GLU A 346 -14.28 25.28 -24.97
CA GLU A 346 -13.90 25.88 -26.23
C GLU A 346 -14.88 26.95 -26.66
N ARG A 347 -14.47 27.84 -27.57
CA ARG A 347 -15.17 29.08 -27.91
C ARG A 347 -16.69 28.94 -28.13
N PHE A 348 -17.14 27.79 -28.62
CA PHE A 348 -18.54 27.47 -28.90
C PHE A 348 -19.06 26.20 -28.21
N HIS A 349 -18.20 25.47 -27.49
CA HIS A 349 -18.52 24.13 -27.00
C HIS A 349 -18.07 23.98 -25.55
N THR A 350 -18.92 23.38 -24.73
CA THR A 350 -18.54 22.88 -23.40
C THR A 350 -18.58 21.38 -23.46
N LEU A 351 -17.42 20.74 -23.33
CA LEU A 351 -17.26 19.30 -23.48
C LEU A 351 -16.86 18.68 -22.15
N THR A 352 -17.47 17.56 -21.81
CA THR A 352 -17.08 16.73 -20.67
C THR A 352 -16.30 15.53 -21.20
N ILE A 353 -14.98 15.58 -21.03
CA ILE A 353 -14.07 14.56 -21.52
C ILE A 353 -13.81 13.57 -20.39
N ARG A 354 -14.01 12.27 -20.67
CA ARG A 354 -13.75 11.19 -19.72
C ARG A 354 -12.62 10.32 -20.22
N PHE A 355 -11.68 9.97 -19.36
CA PHE A 355 -10.49 9.21 -19.73
C PHE A 355 -9.97 8.33 -18.60
N PRO A 356 -9.26 7.22 -18.91
CA PRO A 356 -8.65 6.37 -17.89
C PRO A 356 -7.70 7.18 -17.02
N PHE A 357 -7.98 7.30 -15.72
CA PHE A 357 -7.23 8.18 -14.83
C PHE A 357 -6.43 7.38 -13.81
N SER A 358 -5.10 7.49 -13.93
CA SER A 358 -4.15 6.96 -12.98
C SER A 358 -3.60 8.08 -12.11
N PHE A 359 -3.31 7.80 -10.85
CA PHE A 359 -2.70 8.76 -9.94
C PHE A 359 -1.94 8.05 -8.81
N ILE A 360 -1.07 8.78 -8.11
CA ILE A 360 -0.33 8.27 -6.92
C ILE A 360 -0.60 9.10 -5.66
N ASP A 361 -1.18 10.30 -5.82
CA ASP A 361 -1.56 11.19 -4.74
C ASP A 361 -2.81 11.94 -5.18
N TYR A 362 -3.82 12.03 -4.31
CA TYR A 362 -5.00 12.81 -4.61
C TYR A 362 -4.62 14.29 -4.66
N THR A 363 -4.80 14.93 -5.82
CA THR A 363 -4.59 16.37 -5.93
C THR A 363 -5.87 17.09 -5.56
N THR A 364 -5.87 17.84 -4.46
CA THR A 364 -6.91 18.83 -4.14
C THR A 364 -6.83 20.08 -5.04
N ASP A 365 -5.87 20.11 -5.97
CA ASP A 365 -5.59 21.24 -6.84
C ASP A 365 -6.53 21.30 -8.04
N GLN A 366 -7.67 21.98 -7.84
CA GLN A 366 -8.55 22.67 -8.83
C GLN A 366 -9.07 21.91 -10.07
N HIS A 367 -8.56 20.73 -10.38
CA HIS A 367 -9.08 19.84 -11.41
C HIS A 367 -9.84 18.74 -10.66
N ASP A 368 -11.12 19.02 -10.38
CA ASP A 368 -12.06 18.13 -9.68
C ASP A 368 -12.27 16.83 -10.48
N TYR A 369 -11.28 15.95 -10.48
CA TYR A 369 -11.48 14.57 -10.89
C TYR A 369 -12.44 13.93 -9.89
N LYS A 370 -13.67 13.63 -10.32
CA LYS A 370 -14.74 13.04 -9.48
C LYS A 370 -14.48 11.56 -9.16
N VAL A 371 -13.32 11.24 -8.62
CA VAL A 371 -12.96 9.90 -8.15
C VAL A 371 -12.55 9.93 -6.67
N PRO A 372 -12.91 8.94 -5.85
CA PRO A 372 -12.59 8.90 -4.42
C PRO A 372 -11.08 8.75 -4.17
N GLY A 373 -10.36 9.85 -3.94
CA GLY A 373 -8.89 9.84 -3.88
C GLY A 373 -8.22 8.87 -2.90
N GLY A 374 -6.94 8.59 -3.16
CA GLY A 374 -6.00 7.84 -2.33
C GLY A 374 -4.59 8.44 -2.44
N SER A 375 -3.70 8.17 -1.49
CA SER A 375 -2.33 8.71 -1.52
C SER A 375 -1.28 7.67 -1.19
N LEU A 376 -0.20 7.66 -1.98
CA LEU A 376 1.04 6.94 -1.70
C LEU A 376 2.05 7.82 -0.95
N ALA A 377 1.67 9.03 -0.55
CA ALA A 377 2.49 9.85 0.34
C ALA A 377 2.62 9.15 1.70
N LEU A 378 3.84 8.90 2.15
CA LEU A 378 4.09 8.13 3.36
C LEU A 378 3.44 8.74 4.61
N TRP A 379 3.34 10.07 4.70
CA TRP A 379 2.67 10.72 5.82
C TRP A 379 1.17 10.39 5.89
N ASP A 380 0.51 10.21 4.73
CA ASP A 380 -0.92 9.91 4.65
C ASP A 380 -1.16 8.44 4.95
N ILE A 381 -0.31 7.57 4.41
CA ILE A 381 -0.27 6.15 4.76
C ILE A 381 -0.07 5.97 6.28
N LYS A 382 0.91 6.66 6.86
CA LYS A 382 1.17 6.62 8.31
C LYS A 382 -0.04 7.06 9.11
N LYS A 383 -0.66 8.17 8.73
CA LYS A 383 -1.83 8.73 9.41
C LYS A 383 -3.01 7.75 9.43
N ASN A 384 -3.23 7.03 8.34
CA ASN A 384 -4.42 6.18 8.17
C ASN A 384 -4.17 4.72 8.59
N TYR A 385 -2.95 4.20 8.41
CA TYR A 385 -2.67 2.77 8.51
C TYR A 385 -1.65 2.40 9.57
N TYR A 386 -0.73 3.28 9.98
CA TYR A 386 0.24 2.92 11.00
C TYR A 386 -0.43 2.99 12.38
N ASN A 387 -0.20 1.98 13.21
CA ASN A 387 -0.87 1.86 14.52
C ASN A 387 -0.40 2.94 15.50
N ASP A 388 -1.31 3.40 16.37
CA ASP A 388 -0.97 4.13 17.60
C ASP A 388 -0.53 3.20 18.75
N TYR A 389 -0.77 1.89 18.62
CA TYR A 389 -0.38 0.87 19.61
C TYR A 389 1.03 0.36 19.30
N ASN A 390 1.92 0.39 20.30
CA ASN A 390 3.29 -0.11 20.17
C ASN A 390 3.30 -1.61 20.54
N ILE A 391 3.48 -2.49 19.57
CA ILE A 391 3.70 -3.92 19.86
C ILE A 391 5.21 -4.09 20.08
N ASN A 392 5.58 -4.47 21.29
CA ASN A 392 6.97 -4.72 21.61
C ASN A 392 7.39 -6.11 21.10
N THR A 393 7.99 -6.14 19.92
CA THR A 393 8.54 -7.33 19.27
C THR A 393 9.91 -7.75 19.83
N THR A 394 10.56 -6.93 20.67
CA THR A 394 11.90 -7.25 21.23
C THR A 394 11.90 -8.40 22.24
N LYS A 395 10.71 -8.78 22.74
CA LYS A 395 10.56 -9.80 23.76
C LYS A 395 9.50 -10.78 23.34
N GLU A 396 9.93 -12.00 23.04
CA GLU A 396 9.04 -13.13 22.81
C GLU A 396 8.70 -13.77 24.14
N PHE A 397 7.42 -13.73 24.48
CA PHE A 397 6.89 -14.43 25.64
C PHE A 397 6.36 -15.78 25.18
N LYS A 398 7.12 -16.84 25.44
CA LYS A 398 6.61 -18.22 25.29
C LYS A 398 5.82 -18.58 26.53
N ILE A 399 4.50 -18.68 26.36
CA ILE A 399 3.54 -18.90 27.44
C ILE A 399 2.84 -20.22 27.20
N THR A 400 2.88 -21.09 28.21
CA THR A 400 2.20 -22.40 28.18
C THR A 400 0.96 -22.35 29.05
N SER A 401 -0.16 -22.88 28.54
CA SER A 401 -1.43 -22.93 29.26
C SER A 401 -2.12 -24.29 29.11
N TYR A 402 -2.74 -24.73 30.20
CA TYR A 402 -3.62 -25.91 30.23
C TYR A 402 -5.09 -25.56 29.96
N ASP A 403 -5.40 -24.35 29.49
CA ASP A 403 -6.76 -23.97 29.13
C ASP A 403 -7.32 -24.93 28.09
N VAL A 404 -8.50 -25.50 28.36
CA VAL A 404 -9.17 -26.48 27.49
C VAL A 404 -9.51 -25.86 26.14
N ASN A 405 -9.73 -24.54 26.09
CA ASN A 405 -10.00 -23.82 24.87
C ASN A 405 -8.71 -23.63 24.05
N VAL A 406 -8.81 -23.85 22.75
CA VAL A 406 -7.83 -23.33 21.80
C VAL A 406 -8.39 -22.02 21.30
N TYR A 407 -7.72 -20.94 21.65
CA TYR A 407 -8.14 -19.61 21.27
C TYR A 407 -7.73 -19.32 19.85
N ASP A 408 -8.50 -18.43 19.24
CA ASP A 408 -8.12 -17.84 18.00
C ASP A 408 -6.87 -16.97 18.23
N PRO A 409 -5.69 -17.26 17.63
CA PRO A 409 -4.47 -16.48 17.82
C PRO A 409 -4.63 -15.01 17.39
N ARG A 410 -5.73 -14.69 16.71
CA ARG A 410 -6.15 -13.34 16.30
C ARG A 410 -6.68 -12.45 17.43
N GLY A 411 -6.87 -12.99 18.65
CA GLY A 411 -7.33 -12.19 19.79
C GLY A 411 -6.24 -11.28 20.37
N VAL A 412 -6.66 -10.31 21.18
CA VAL A 412 -5.76 -9.68 22.17
C VAL A 412 -5.84 -10.53 23.42
N PHE A 413 -4.70 -11.02 23.87
CA PHE A 413 -4.62 -11.93 25.00
C PHE A 413 -4.30 -11.15 26.27
N GLU A 414 -5.16 -11.29 27.26
CA GLU A 414 -4.85 -10.85 28.62
C GLU A 414 -4.23 -12.01 29.38
N ILE A 415 -2.98 -11.84 29.77
CA ILE A 415 -2.22 -12.82 30.53
C ILE A 415 -1.56 -12.08 31.69
N ASN A 416 -1.88 -12.46 32.92
CA ASN A 416 -1.36 -11.82 34.14
C ASN A 416 -1.51 -10.28 34.12
N ASN A 417 -2.70 -9.79 33.76
CA ASN A 417 -3.06 -8.36 33.65
C ASN A 417 -2.21 -7.55 32.66
N LYS A 418 -1.53 -8.24 31.73
CA LYS A 418 -0.83 -7.62 30.60
C LYS A 418 -1.47 -8.07 29.30
N LYS A 419 -1.48 -7.17 28.33
CA LYS A 419 -2.05 -7.42 27.00
C LYS A 419 -0.96 -7.87 26.05
N TYR A 420 -1.29 -8.89 25.26
CA TYR A 420 -0.38 -9.51 24.31
C TYR A 420 -1.08 -9.74 22.98
N VAL A 421 -0.30 -9.74 21.92
CA VAL A 421 -0.69 -10.29 20.60
C VAL A 421 0.02 -11.62 20.41
N CYS A 422 -0.65 -12.58 19.78
CA CYS A 422 -0.07 -13.91 19.58
C CYS A 422 0.58 -14.00 18.19
N ARG A 423 1.83 -14.46 18.14
CA ARG A 423 2.52 -14.80 16.89
C ARG A 423 2.09 -16.18 16.41
N GLU A 424 2.15 -17.17 17.29
CA GLU A 424 1.86 -18.55 16.97
C GLU A 424 1.35 -19.29 18.22
N MET A 425 0.52 -20.32 18.00
CA MET A 425 0.13 -21.28 19.04
C MET A 425 0.33 -22.70 18.55
N GLU A 426 1.05 -23.48 19.34
CA GLU A 426 1.35 -24.87 19.07
C GLU A 426 0.65 -25.78 20.09
N TYR A 427 0.10 -26.91 19.63
CA TYR A 427 -0.46 -27.94 20.49
C TYR A 427 -0.40 -29.32 19.85
N THR A 428 -0.28 -30.36 20.68
CA THR A 428 -0.22 -31.75 20.20
C THR A 428 -1.60 -32.40 20.15
N LEU A 429 -2.00 -32.87 18.97
CA LEU A 429 -3.21 -33.66 18.74
C LEU A 429 -2.92 -35.16 18.76
N SER A 430 -3.82 -35.93 19.37
CA SER A 430 -3.82 -37.40 19.34
C SER A 430 -5.16 -37.92 18.80
N LYS A 431 -5.27 -39.24 18.59
CA LYS A 431 -6.51 -39.88 18.12
C LYS A 431 -7.71 -39.66 19.06
N GLU A 432 -7.45 -39.31 20.32
CA GLU A 432 -8.45 -39.03 21.36
C GLU A 432 -8.70 -37.52 21.58
N GLY A 433 -8.08 -36.65 20.76
CA GLY A 433 -8.11 -35.20 20.93
C GLY A 433 -6.79 -34.63 21.48
N ARG A 434 -6.82 -33.37 21.95
CA ARG A 434 -5.64 -32.64 22.44
C ARG A 434 -5.10 -33.28 23.73
N LYS A 435 -3.85 -33.73 23.72
CA LYS A 435 -3.29 -34.55 24.81
C LYS A 435 -2.53 -33.75 25.88
N LYS A 436 -2.21 -32.47 25.63
CA LYS A 436 -1.29 -31.65 26.43
C LYS A 436 -1.73 -30.17 26.49
N ALA A 437 -1.02 -29.39 27.31
CA ALA A 437 -1.03 -27.93 27.26
C ALA A 437 -0.71 -27.44 25.84
N TRP A 438 -1.19 -26.24 25.52
CA TRP A 438 -0.76 -25.52 24.33
C TRP A 438 0.28 -24.48 24.74
N THR A 439 1.19 -24.18 23.82
CA THR A 439 2.24 -23.16 24.00
C THR A 439 2.04 -22.12 22.93
N GLY A 440 1.94 -20.86 23.32
CA GLY A 440 1.91 -19.74 22.38
C GLY A 440 3.14 -18.86 22.53
N THR A 441 3.56 -18.27 21.41
CA THR A 441 4.53 -17.19 21.38
C THR A 441 3.77 -15.87 21.27
N PHE A 442 4.10 -14.92 22.15
CA PHE A 442 3.37 -13.68 22.31
C PHE A 442 4.29 -12.45 22.34
N TYR A 443 3.80 -11.33 21.83
CA TYR A 443 4.44 -10.01 21.93
C TYR A 443 3.60 -9.08 22.80
N ALA A 444 4.25 -8.29 23.66
CA ALA A 444 3.54 -7.40 24.57
C ALA A 444 2.96 -6.20 23.82
N LEU A 445 1.70 -5.86 24.09
CA LEU A 445 1.06 -4.67 23.56
C LEU A 445 1.27 -3.50 24.54
N VAL A 446 1.97 -2.47 24.09
CA VAL A 446 2.33 -1.25 24.82
C VAL A 446 1.49 -0.10 24.24
N GLY A 447 0.53 0.38 25.00
CA GLY A 447 -0.33 1.50 24.58
C GLY A 447 -0.54 2.49 25.72
N LYS A 448 -0.96 3.72 25.39
CA LYS A 448 -1.53 4.64 26.39
C LYS A 448 -2.81 3.99 26.91
N GLU A 449 -2.93 3.82 28.23
CA GLU A 449 -4.02 3.09 28.91
C GLU A 449 -5.45 3.57 28.53
N LYS A 450 -5.59 4.76 27.93
CA LYS A 450 -6.89 5.39 27.64
C LYS A 450 -7.63 4.87 26.41
N ASP A 451 -6.98 4.18 25.47
CA ASP A 451 -7.58 3.81 24.18
C ASP A 451 -7.98 2.34 24.05
N ILE A 452 -8.00 1.59 25.16
CA ILE A 452 -8.46 0.20 25.17
C ILE A 452 -9.55 0.08 26.22
N ASN A 453 -10.81 0.03 25.75
CA ASN A 453 -12.06 -0.04 26.50
C ASN A 453 -11.89 -0.64 27.92
N ILE A 454 -11.91 0.21 28.95
CA ILE A 454 -11.69 -0.14 30.38
C ILE A 454 -13.01 -0.64 31.03
N ASP A 455 -13.94 -1.20 30.25
CA ASP A 455 -15.27 -1.51 30.78
C ASP A 455 -15.36 -2.84 31.57
N THR A 456 -14.22 -3.46 31.87
CA THR A 456 -14.15 -4.59 32.81
C THR A 456 -12.94 -4.45 33.73
N SER A 457 -12.99 -3.47 34.63
CA SER A 457 -12.14 -3.44 35.83
C SER A 457 -12.52 -4.60 36.76
N GLN A 458 -12.10 -5.82 36.44
CA GLN A 458 -12.10 -6.91 37.41
C GLN A 458 -10.83 -6.79 38.25
N TRP A 459 -10.98 -6.22 39.43
CA TRP A 459 -9.94 -6.24 40.44
C TRP A 459 -9.77 -7.69 40.93
N ILE A 460 -8.64 -8.31 40.62
CA ILE A 460 -8.20 -9.52 41.32
C ILE A 460 -7.25 -9.06 42.43
N LEU A 461 -7.61 -9.33 43.68
CA LEU A 461 -6.73 -9.18 44.84
C LEU A 461 -5.49 -10.05 44.62
N ALA A 462 -4.37 -9.42 44.26
CA ALA A 462 -3.12 -10.10 43.94
C ALA A 462 -2.31 -10.50 45.18
N ASP A 463 -2.67 -10.02 46.38
CA ASP A 463 -2.07 -10.46 47.64
C ASP A 463 -3.04 -10.25 48.80
N GLY A 464 -3.52 -11.35 49.37
CA GLY A 464 -4.29 -11.36 50.61
C GLY A 464 -3.41 -11.77 51.79
N ASN A 465 -2.39 -10.98 52.14
CA ASN A 465 -1.69 -11.16 53.42
C ASN A 465 -2.46 -10.43 54.53
N TRP A 466 -3.28 -11.18 55.27
CA TRP A 466 -3.94 -10.70 56.49
C TRP A 466 -3.28 -11.41 57.67
N ARG A 467 -2.66 -10.66 58.58
CA ARG A 467 -2.25 -11.19 59.88
C ARG A 467 -3.44 -11.09 60.82
N ASP A 468 -4.13 -12.20 61.00
CA ASP A 468 -4.85 -12.47 62.24
C ASP A 468 -3.91 -13.30 63.13
N ASN A 469 -3.81 -12.96 64.41
CA ASN A 469 -2.93 -13.53 65.42
C ASN A 469 -3.27 -14.99 65.77
N GLY A 470 -3.24 -15.90 64.79
CA GLY A 470 -3.08 -17.34 65.01
C GLY A 470 -4.34 -18.09 65.46
N VAL A 471 -5.38 -18.12 64.63
CA VAL A 471 -6.39 -19.20 64.70
C VAL A 471 -6.62 -19.73 63.28
N TRP A 472 -6.38 -21.03 63.09
CA TRP A 472 -6.47 -21.69 61.80
C TRP A 472 -7.92 -21.87 61.33
N LEU A 473 -8.10 -21.76 60.01
CA LEU A 473 -9.23 -22.31 59.27
C LEU A 473 -9.12 -23.84 59.26
N ASP A 474 -9.78 -24.51 60.21
CA ASP A 474 -10.10 -25.92 60.05
C ASP A 474 -11.38 -26.06 59.21
N ASN A 475 -11.24 -26.73 58.06
CA ASN A 475 -12.29 -27.38 57.28
C ASN A 475 -13.42 -26.54 56.64
N GLY A 476 -13.05 -25.52 55.86
CA GLY A 476 -13.67 -25.30 54.54
C GLY A 476 -15.21 -25.28 54.46
N ARG A 477 -15.90 -24.64 55.42
CA ARG A 477 -17.29 -24.21 55.24
C ARG A 477 -17.46 -22.77 55.72
N TRP A 478 -18.05 -21.96 54.85
CA TRP A 478 -18.63 -20.67 55.22
C TRP A 478 -19.84 -20.92 56.13
N LEU A 479 -19.85 -20.30 57.31
CA LEU A 479 -21.03 -20.20 58.16
C LEU A 479 -21.51 -18.76 58.09
N ASP A 480 -22.65 -18.54 57.43
CA ASP A 480 -23.52 -17.43 57.77
C ASP A 480 -24.56 -18.00 58.77
N GLU A 481 -24.49 -17.50 60.01
CA GLU A 481 -25.24 -17.85 61.24
C GLU A 481 -24.94 -19.18 61.95
#